data_AF-A0A382CWG1-F1
#
_entry.id   AF-A0A382CWG1-F1
#
_cell.length_a   1.000
_cell.length_b   1.000
_cell.length_c   1.000
_cell.angle_alpha   90.00
_cell.angle_beta   90.00
_cell.angle_gamma   90.00
#
_symmetry.space_group_name_H-M   'P 1'
#
loop_
_entity.id
_entity.type
_entity.pdbx_description
1 polymer ?
#
loop_
_entity_poly.entity_id
_entity_poly.type
_entity_poly.pdbx_seq_one_letter_code
_entity_poly.pdbx_strand_id
1 'polypeptide(L)' 'MATKRKPTREKITTERFFREQAEPLEMRLVAGGNGLGRTIIEPTVNRPSLA' A
#
# COMPACT_ATOMS: atom_id res chain seq x y z
N MET A 1 32.47 7.38 13.36
CA MET A 1 31.78 7.24 12.05
C MET A 1 30.29 7.44 12.28
N ALA A 2 29.70 8.52 11.77
CA ALA A 2 28.26 8.77 11.91
C ALA A 2 27.50 7.87 10.93
N THR A 3 26.58 7.07 11.44
CA THR A 3 25.70 6.23 10.63
C THR A 3 24.77 7.13 9.81
N LYS A 4 24.89 7.10 8.47
CA LYS A 4 23.89 7.74 7.59
C LYS A 4 22.53 7.11 7.91
N ARG A 5 21.61 7.89 8.49
CA ARG A 5 20.22 7.46 8.69
C ARG A 5 19.63 7.15 7.30
N LYS A 6 19.10 5.92 7.12
CA LYS A 6 18.31 5.59 5.92
C LYS A 6 17.19 6.63 5.78
N PRO A 7 16.93 7.17 4.59
CA PRO A 7 15.80 8.07 4.38
C PRO A 7 14.53 7.34 4.81
N THR A 8 13.75 7.98 5.68
CA THR A 8 12.46 7.45 6.14
C THR A 8 11.54 7.39 4.94
N ARG A 9 11.16 6.19 4.51
CA ARG A 9 10.22 6.04 3.38
C ARG A 9 8.86 6.59 3.80
N GLU A 10 8.24 7.36 2.90
CA GLU A 10 6.88 7.85 3.11
C GLU A 10 5.92 6.67 3.33
N LYS A 11 5.02 6.79 4.30
CA LYS A 11 4.02 5.77 4.60
C LYS A 11 2.89 5.85 3.57
N ILE A 12 2.74 4.82 2.75
CA ILE A 12 1.61 4.67 1.83
C ILE A 12 0.56 3.79 2.50
N THR A 13 -0.69 4.28 2.57
CA THR A 13 -1.83 3.49 3.05
C THR A 13 -2.61 2.89 1.90
N THR A 14 -3.38 1.83 2.16
CA THR A 14 -4.31 1.27 1.18
C THR A 14 -5.33 2.32 0.72
N GLU A 15 -5.76 3.20 1.62
CA GLU A 15 -6.66 4.32 1.30
C GLU A 15 -6.03 5.27 0.28
N ARG A 16 -4.79 5.71 0.50
CA ARG A 16 -4.09 6.60 -0.43
C ARG A 16 -3.90 5.93 -1.79
N PHE A 17 -3.40 4.70 -1.80
CA PHE A 17 -3.22 3.93 -3.03
C PHE A 17 -4.55 3.78 -3.78
N PHE A 18 -5.64 3.43 -3.07
CA PHE A 18 -6.96 3.30 -3.68
C PHE A 18 -7.43 4.62 -4.29
N ARG A 19 -7.35 5.74 -3.57
CA ARG A 19 -7.79 7.06 -4.09
C ARG A 19 -6.98 7.51 -5.31
N GLU A 20 -5.68 7.25 -5.31
CA GLU A 20 -4.79 7.69 -6.40
C GLU A 20 -4.86 6.76 -7.63
N GLN A 21 -5.14 5.47 -7.43
CA GLN A 21 -5.00 4.47 -8.50
C GLN A 21 -6.31 3.80 -8.90
N ALA A 22 -7.44 4.05 -8.21
CA ALA A 22 -8.69 3.36 -8.51
C ALA A 22 -9.21 3.60 -9.93
N GLU A 23 -9.04 4.81 -10.45
CA GLU A 23 -9.44 5.13 -11.82
C GLU A 23 -8.52 4.46 -12.86
N PRO A 24 -7.19 4.67 -12.85
CA PRO A 24 -6.32 4.07 -13.88
C PRO A 24 -6.22 2.54 -13.81
N LEU A 25 -6.52 1.92 -12.67
CA LEU A 25 -6.54 0.46 -12.49
C LEU A 25 -7.96 -0.13 -12.46
N GLU A 26 -8.99 0.69 -12.71
CA GLU A 26 -10.40 0.30 -12.69
C GLU A 26 -10.82 -0.46 -11.41
N MET A 27 -10.26 -0.07 -10.27
CA MET A 27 -10.53 -0.73 -8.99
C MET A 27 -11.90 -0.34 -8.45
N ARG A 28 -12.57 -1.32 -7.84
CA ARG A 28 -13.82 -1.12 -7.10
C ARG A 28 -13.68 -1.67 -5.68
N LEU A 29 -14.06 -0.87 -4.68
CA LEU A 29 -14.16 -1.36 -3.31
C LEU A 29 -15.34 -2.33 -3.20
N VAL A 30 -15.05 -3.62 -3.02
CA VAL A 30 -16.08 -4.67 -2.89
C VAL A 30 -16.45 -4.91 -1.42
N ALA A 31 -15.48 -4.82 -0.51
CA ALA A 31 -15.66 -5.05 0.93
C ALA A 31 -14.54 -4.38 1.75
N GLY A 32 -14.69 -4.37 3.08
CA GLY A 32 -13.58 -4.04 3.99
C GLY A 32 -13.17 -2.56 4.04
N GLY A 33 -14.07 -1.62 3.70
CA GLY A 33 -13.78 -0.18 3.69
C GLY A 33 -13.19 0.36 5.00
N ASN A 34 -13.64 -0.17 6.14
CA ASN A 34 -13.10 0.19 7.47
C ASN A 34 -11.59 -0.12 7.63
N GLY A 35 -11.04 -0.98 6.76
CA GLY A 35 -9.65 -1.41 6.78
C GLY A 35 -8.71 -0.66 5.86
N LEU A 36 -9.15 0.39 5.16
CA LEU A 36 -8.33 1.11 4.18
C LEU A 36 -7.16 1.89 4.81
N GLY A 37 -7.22 2.21 6.11
CA GLY A 37 -6.12 2.88 6.81
C GLY A 37 -4.83 2.06 6.99
N ARG A 38 -4.80 0.79 6.55
CA ARG A 38 -3.62 -0.08 6.68
C ARG A 38 -2.45 0.44 5.85
N THR A 39 -1.24 0.29 6.39
CA THR A 39 0.01 0.67 5.68
C THR A 39 0.44 -0.44 4.73
N ILE A 40 0.80 -0.07 3.50
CA ILE A 40 1.47 -0.96 2.54
C ILE A 40 2.96 -1.00 2.90
N ILE A 41 3.42 -2.16 3.39
CA ILE A 41 4.76 -2.32 3.95
C ILE A 41 5.79 -2.56 2.84
N GLU A 42 5.41 -3.30 1.79
CA GLU A 42 6.28 -3.67 0.67
C GLU A 42 5.72 -3.10 -0.65
N PRO A 43 6.59 -2.62 -1.56
CA PRO A 43 6.16 -2.07 -2.86
C PRO A 43 5.84 -3.15 -3.90
N THR A 44 5.99 -4.43 -3.55
CA THR A 44 5.81 -5.58 -4.43
C THR A 44 4.44 -6.23 -4.20
N VAL A 45 3.89 -6.82 -5.26
CA VAL A 45 2.63 -7.56 -5.18
C VAL A 45 2.91 -9.00 -4.78
N ASN A 46 2.28 -9.47 -3.70
CA ASN A 46 2.28 -10.88 -3.34
C ASN A 46 1.39 -11.67 -4.31
N ARG A 47 1.87 -12.82 -4.80
CA ARG A 47 1.10 -13.76 -5.63
C ARG A 47 0.97 -15.10 -4.91
N PRO A 48 0.07 -15.22 -3.91
CA PRO A 48 -0.09 -16.46 -3.18
C PRO A 48 -0.72 -17.52 -4.10
N SER A 49 0.02 -18.60 -4.36
CA SER A 49 -0.46 -19.72 -5.18
C SER A 49 -1.16 -20.83 -4.38
N LEU A 50 -1.15 -20.76 -3.04
CA LEU A 50 -1.57 -21.87 -2.15
C LEU A 50 -2.10 -21.41 -0.76
N ALA A 51 -2.48 -20.14 -0.60
CA ALA A 51 -3.08 -19.64 0.64
C ALA A 51 -4.61 -19.70 0.59
#